data_AF-A0A1M5ZSW4-F1
#
_entry.id   AF-A0A1M5ZSW4-F1
#
_cell.length_a   1.000
_cell.length_b   1.000
_cell.length_c   1.000
_cell.angle_alpha   90.00
_cell.angle_beta   90.00
_cell.angle_gamma   90.00
#
_symmetry.space_group_name_H-M   'P 1'
#
loop_
_entity.id
_entity.type
_entity.pdbx_description
1 polymer ?
#
loop_
_entity_poly.entity_id
_entity_poly.type
_entity_poly.pdbx_seq_one_letter_code
_entity_poly.pdbx_strand_id
1 'polypeptide(L)'
;MLGLIEKDLRLTLVRKQTLVIFLVMALVMGMSMNGSFLISYLTMLAMIVGTGSITYDEYDNGFSFLMTLPFDRKTYVREKYLFSLIVSVAAWCFGAIVFAIIDVVRNGGASLSEIPMMTAVIPSMYIATAIIIPLQFKYGAEKSRLALFTIFGLIAVLVLGSKSLLKDSITPVVNIINTLQNLSGAVIILILVTFCGIVSVISYLFSVQIMEKKEF
;
A
#
# COMPACT_ATOMS: atom_id res chain seq x y z
N MET A 1 22.03 5.38 -0.27
CA MET A 1 20.57 5.37 -0.07
C MET A 1 19.90 6.60 -0.66
N LEU A 2 20.29 7.82 -0.26
CA LEU A 2 19.65 9.07 -0.73
C LEU A 2 19.56 9.20 -2.26
N GLY A 3 20.60 8.83 -3.01
CA GLY A 3 20.57 8.90 -4.49
C GLY A 3 19.56 7.96 -5.18
N LEU A 4 19.23 6.81 -4.57
CA LEU A 4 18.19 5.91 -5.09
C LEU A 4 16.79 6.49 -4.86
N ILE A 5 16.55 7.02 -3.66
CA ILE A 5 15.29 7.70 -3.33
C ILE A 5 15.09 8.92 -4.23
N GLU A 6 16.14 9.70 -4.47
CA GLU A 6 16.07 10.86 -5.36
C GLU A 6 15.76 10.45 -6.81
N LYS A 7 16.38 9.37 -7.30
CA LYS A 7 16.06 8.80 -8.62
C LYS A 7 14.58 8.43 -8.70
N ASP A 8 14.06 7.68 -7.73
CA ASP A 8 12.67 7.21 -7.75
C ASP A 8 11.65 8.35 -7.59
N LEU A 9 11.99 9.37 -6.79
CA LEU A 9 11.20 10.58 -6.65
C LEU A 9 11.19 11.38 -7.97
N ARG A 10 12.35 11.56 -8.61
CA ARG A 10 12.45 12.21 -9.92
C ARG A 10 11.67 11.44 -10.99
N LEU A 11 11.77 10.12 -11.04
CA LEU A 11 11.00 9.28 -11.97
C LEU A 11 9.49 9.48 -11.78
N THR A 12 9.04 9.59 -10.53
CA THR A 12 7.65 9.87 -10.19
C THR A 12 7.23 11.28 -10.64
N LEU A 13 8.08 12.28 -10.41
CA LEU A 13 7.80 13.68 -10.79
C LEU A 13 7.87 13.94 -12.30
N VAL A 14 8.73 13.23 -13.02
CA VAL A 14 8.83 13.30 -14.49
C VAL A 14 7.55 12.79 -15.14
N ARG A 15 6.81 11.89 -14.49
CA ARG A 15 5.49 11.41 -14.93
C ARG A 15 4.37 12.39 -14.60
N LYS A 16 4.40 13.53 -15.28
CA LYS A 16 3.36 14.57 -15.19
C LYS A 16 1.97 14.01 -15.45
N GLN A 17 1.81 13.04 -16.36
CA GLN A 17 0.51 12.38 -16.62
C GLN A 17 -0.04 11.67 -15.39
N THR A 18 0.78 10.90 -14.67
CA THR A 18 0.36 10.21 -13.45
C THR A 18 -0.04 11.21 -12.36
N LEU A 19 0.74 12.28 -12.18
CA LEU A 19 0.41 13.34 -11.22
C LEU A 19 -0.88 14.10 -11.57
N VAL A 20 -1.11 14.38 -12.85
CA VAL A 20 -2.35 15.01 -13.31
C VAL A 20 -3.55 14.11 -13.07
N ILE A 21 -3.43 12.80 -13.36
CA ILE A 21 -4.49 11.82 -13.09
C ILE A 21 -4.79 11.78 -11.58
N PHE A 22 -3.76 11.77 -10.73
CA PHE A 22 -3.95 11.84 -9.27
C PHE A 22 -4.76 13.05 -8.84
N LEU A 23 -4.42 14.23 -9.37
CA LEU A 23 -5.08 15.49 -9.01
C LEU A 23 -6.53 15.51 -9.49
N VAL A 24 -6.79 15.11 -10.74
CA VAL A 24 -8.15 15.05 -11.29
C VAL A 24 -9.01 14.05 -10.51
N MET A 25 -8.49 12.85 -10.24
CA MET A 25 -9.23 11.84 -9.48
C MET A 25 -9.49 12.28 -8.05
N ALA A 26 -8.51 12.96 -7.41
CA ALA A 26 -8.69 13.50 -6.07
C ALA A 26 -9.86 14.50 -6.00
N LEU A 27 -9.95 15.40 -6.99
CA LEU A 27 -11.03 16.38 -7.07
C LEU A 27 -12.39 15.73 -7.35
N VAL A 28 -12.47 14.86 -8.37
CA VAL A 28 -13.73 14.22 -8.77
C VAL A 28 -14.28 13.34 -7.64
N MET A 29 -13.42 12.52 -7.01
CA MET A 29 -13.84 11.66 -5.91
C MET A 29 -14.10 12.45 -4.63
N GLY A 30 -13.32 13.50 -4.35
CA GLY A 30 -13.54 14.34 -3.17
C GLY A 30 -14.87 15.07 -3.18
N MET A 31 -15.36 15.46 -4.37
CA MET A 31 -16.67 16.09 -4.50
C MET A 31 -17.84 15.10 -4.36
N SER A 32 -17.65 13.84 -4.77
CA SER A 32 -18.73 12.86 -4.90
C SER A 32 -18.81 11.82 -3.78
N MET A 33 -17.71 11.56 -3.06
CA MET A 33 -17.59 10.43 -2.13
C MET A 33 -17.16 10.85 -0.72
N ASN A 34 -17.22 9.90 0.22
CA ASN A 34 -16.77 10.08 1.60
C ASN A 34 -15.25 10.18 1.69
N GLY A 35 -14.73 10.90 2.69
CA GLY A 35 -13.29 11.16 2.84
C GLY A 35 -12.45 9.90 3.01
N SER A 36 -12.98 8.91 3.74
CA SER A 36 -12.33 7.60 3.88
C SER A 36 -12.13 6.88 2.55
N PHE A 37 -13.07 7.01 1.60
CA PHE A 37 -12.95 6.39 0.28
C PHE A 37 -11.91 7.12 -0.59
N LEU A 38 -11.96 8.45 -0.61
CA LEU A 38 -10.99 9.30 -1.32
C LEU A 38 -9.55 8.96 -0.89
N ILE A 39 -9.31 8.95 0.42
CA ILE A 39 -7.98 8.70 1.00
C ILE A 39 -7.52 7.26 0.71
N SER A 40 -8.42 6.28 0.81
CA SER A 40 -8.13 4.88 0.45
C SER A 40 -7.75 4.73 -1.02
N TYR A 41 -8.43 5.44 -1.91
CA TYR A 41 -8.14 5.38 -3.34
C TYR A 41 -6.79 6.03 -3.68
N LEU A 42 -6.53 7.23 -3.14
CA LEU A 42 -5.27 7.94 -3.38
C LEU A 42 -4.07 7.19 -2.82
N THR A 43 -4.19 6.61 -1.63
CA THR A 43 -3.14 5.76 -1.05
C THR A 43 -2.92 4.50 -1.88
N MET A 44 -3.98 3.85 -2.38
CA MET A 44 -3.85 2.71 -3.30
C MET A 44 -3.10 3.08 -4.58
N LEU A 45 -3.45 4.20 -5.22
CA LEU A 45 -2.74 4.66 -6.40
C LEU A 45 -1.26 4.95 -6.10
N ALA A 46 -0.97 5.56 -4.95
CA ALA A 46 0.39 5.88 -4.52
C ALA A 46 1.23 4.61 -4.35
N MET A 47 0.65 3.54 -3.83
CA MET A 47 1.30 2.24 -3.74
C MET A 47 1.59 1.61 -5.10
N ILE A 48 0.69 1.76 -6.07
CA ILE A 48 0.93 1.30 -7.45
C ILE A 48 2.13 2.04 -8.05
N VAL A 49 2.24 3.35 -7.80
CA VAL A 49 3.39 4.14 -8.25
C VAL A 49 4.67 3.72 -7.52
N GLY A 50 4.61 3.55 -6.21
CA GLY A 50 5.75 3.13 -5.37
C GLY A 50 6.32 1.78 -5.78
N THR A 51 5.46 0.76 -5.92
CA THR A 51 5.85 -0.58 -6.40
C THR A 51 6.19 -0.60 -7.88
N GLY A 52 5.60 0.29 -8.68
CA GLY A 52 5.93 0.46 -10.08
C GLY A 52 7.41 0.81 -10.32
N SER A 53 8.08 1.49 -9.38
CA SER A 53 9.51 1.79 -9.47
C SER A 53 10.37 0.53 -9.68
N ILE A 54 10.01 -0.59 -9.05
CA ILE A 54 10.69 -1.88 -9.19
C ILE A 54 10.49 -2.43 -10.61
N THR A 55 9.30 -2.27 -11.18
CA THR A 55 9.01 -2.69 -12.57
C THR A 55 9.85 -1.92 -13.59
N TYR A 56 10.15 -0.65 -13.33
CA TYR A 56 11.02 0.14 -14.20
C TYR A 56 12.49 -0.22 -14.04
N ASP A 57 12.91 -0.63 -12.84
CA ASP A 57 14.25 -1.16 -12.61
C ASP A 57 14.45 -2.53 -13.27
N GLU A 58 13.38 -3.31 -13.41
CA GLU A 58 13.38 -4.61 -14.10
C GLU A 58 13.32 -4.47 -15.63
N TYR A 59 12.81 -3.35 -16.14
CA TYR A 59 12.62 -3.12 -17.58
C TYR A 59 13.94 -3.25 -18.35
N ASP A 60 13.92 -3.98 -19.47
CA ASP A 60 15.09 -4.28 -20.31
C ASP A 60 16.31 -4.83 -19.54
N ASN A 61 16.08 -5.71 -18.55
CA ASN A 61 17.14 -6.26 -17.68
C ASN A 61 17.94 -5.19 -16.92
N GLY A 62 17.31 -4.05 -16.60
CA GLY A 62 17.94 -2.93 -15.89
C GLY A 62 18.56 -3.31 -14.54
N PHE A 63 18.13 -4.42 -13.92
CA PHE A 63 18.73 -4.93 -12.69
C PHE A 63 20.20 -5.29 -12.82
N SER A 64 20.62 -5.92 -13.92
CA SER A 64 22.03 -6.31 -14.10
C SER A 64 22.93 -5.07 -14.16
N PHE A 65 22.45 -3.97 -14.76
CA PHE A 65 23.15 -2.68 -14.75
C PHE A 65 23.11 -2.00 -13.37
N LEU A 66 21.94 -1.94 -12.73
CA LEU A 66 21.77 -1.35 -11.39
C LEU A 66 22.68 -2.00 -10.35
N MET A 67 22.85 -3.32 -10.40
CA MET A 67 23.68 -4.05 -9.44
C MET A 67 25.19 -3.92 -9.68
N THR A 68 25.62 -3.24 -10.75
CA THR A 68 27.05 -2.84 -10.93
C THR A 68 27.41 -1.57 -10.16
N LEU A 69 26.42 -0.80 -9.70
CA LEU A 69 26.66 0.42 -8.93
C LEU A 69 27.15 0.06 -7.51
N PRO A 70 27.90 0.95 -6.84
CA PRO A 70 28.53 0.68 -5.54
C PRO A 70 27.51 0.76 -4.40
N PHE A 71 26.50 -0.11 -4.39
CA PHE A 71 25.55 -0.28 -3.30
C PHE A 71 25.19 -1.75 -3.08
N ASP A 72 24.89 -2.10 -1.82
CA ASP A 72 24.50 -3.46 -1.46
C ASP A 72 23.06 -3.79 -1.88
N ARG A 73 22.80 -5.07 -2.18
CA ARG A 73 21.44 -5.60 -2.44
C ARG A 73 20.48 -5.34 -1.27
N LYS A 74 20.96 -5.40 -0.02
CA LYS A 74 20.19 -5.05 1.19
C LYS A 74 19.77 -3.58 1.23
N THR A 75 20.66 -2.71 0.74
CA THR A 75 20.44 -1.27 0.66
C THR A 75 19.37 -0.94 -0.36
N TYR A 76 19.34 -1.65 -1.50
CA TYR A 76 18.28 -1.55 -2.50
C TYR A 76 16.91 -1.99 -1.94
N VAL A 77 16.84 -3.18 -1.31
CA VAL A 77 15.57 -3.66 -0.72
C VAL A 77 15.05 -2.67 0.33
N ARG A 78 15.91 -2.19 1.24
CA ARG A 78 15.52 -1.22 2.28
C ARG A 78 14.97 0.07 1.66
N GLU A 79 15.60 0.53 0.59
CA GLU A 79 15.18 1.74 -0.11
C GLU A 79 13.78 1.60 -0.69
N LYS A 80 13.43 0.48 -1.34
CA LYS A 80 12.09 0.27 -1.89
C LYS A 80 10.97 0.22 -0.85
N TYR A 81 11.22 -0.38 0.31
CA TYR A 81 10.26 -0.37 1.42
C TYR A 81 10.06 1.02 2.01
N LEU A 82 11.13 1.82 2.10
CA LEU A 82 11.06 3.20 2.57
C LEU A 82 10.40 4.11 1.54
N PHE A 83 10.72 3.96 0.25
CA PHE A 83 10.13 4.73 -0.83
C PHE A 83 8.62 4.49 -0.92
N SER A 84 8.18 3.22 -0.89
CA SER A 84 6.75 2.90 -0.90
C SER A 84 6.02 3.49 0.31
N LEU A 85 6.65 3.51 1.49
CA LEU A 85 6.10 4.11 2.71
C LEU A 85 5.99 5.63 2.56
N ILE A 86 7.06 6.31 2.14
CA ILE A 86 7.10 7.77 1.95
C ILE A 86 6.02 8.22 0.96
N VAL A 87 5.92 7.53 -0.19
CA VAL A 87 4.93 7.84 -1.22
C VAL A 87 3.50 7.62 -0.70
N SER A 88 3.27 6.56 0.07
CA SER A 88 1.96 6.28 0.66
C SER A 88 1.55 7.33 1.70
N VAL A 89 2.48 7.73 2.59
CA VAL A 89 2.23 8.78 3.59
C VAL A 89 2.02 10.14 2.92
N ALA A 90 2.81 10.47 1.90
CA ALA A 90 2.64 11.72 1.15
C ALA A 90 1.27 11.79 0.46
N ALA A 91 0.82 10.70 -0.16
CA ALA A 91 -0.49 10.63 -0.79
C ALA A 91 -1.64 10.69 0.23
N TRP A 92 -1.46 10.09 1.40
CA TRP A 92 -2.42 10.21 2.50
C TRP A 92 -2.53 11.67 2.97
N CYS A 93 -1.40 12.34 3.23
CA CYS A 93 -1.39 13.75 3.62
C CYS A 93 -2.08 14.62 2.56
N PHE A 94 -1.78 14.39 1.28
CA PHE A 94 -2.42 15.10 0.18
C PHE A 94 -3.94 14.85 0.15
N GLY A 95 -4.38 13.59 0.25
CA GLY A 95 -5.80 13.22 0.29
C GLY A 95 -6.54 13.81 1.49
N ALA A 96 -5.90 13.82 2.67
CA ALA A 96 -6.44 14.42 3.88
C ALA A 96 -6.61 15.94 3.74
N ILE A 97 -5.65 16.64 3.13
CA ILE A 97 -5.75 18.08 2.85
C ILE A 97 -6.90 18.36 1.88
N VAL A 98 -6.98 17.61 0.77
CA VAL A 98 -8.06 17.78 -0.22
C VAL A 98 -9.42 17.52 0.42
N PHE A 99 -9.54 16.47 1.22
CA PHE A 99 -10.78 16.19 1.94
C PHE A 99 -11.14 17.32 2.91
N ALA A 100 -10.20 17.77 3.73
CA ALA A 100 -10.44 18.83 4.71
C ALA A 100 -10.92 20.13 4.05
N ILE A 101 -10.33 20.51 2.91
CA ILE A 101 -10.76 21.69 2.14
C ILE A 101 -12.20 21.51 1.66
N ILE A 102 -12.54 20.35 1.09
CA ILE A 102 -13.88 20.08 0.55
C ILE A 102 -14.92 20.01 1.68
N ASP A 103 -14.59 19.40 2.81
CA ASP A 103 -15.47 19.25 3.98
C ASP A 103 -15.80 20.61 4.59
N VAL A 104 -14.80 21.49 4.73
CA VAL A 104 -15.01 22.88 5.20
C VAL A 104 -15.93 23.65 4.25
N VAL A 105 -15.76 23.50 2.93
CA VAL A 105 -16.59 24.19 1.93
C VAL A 105 -18.04 23.66 1.91
N ARG A 106 -18.25 22.35 2.10
CA ARG A 106 -19.58 21.72 2.06
C ARG A 106 -20.35 21.82 3.37
N ASN A 107 -19.69 21.53 4.47
CA ASN A 107 -20.33 21.24 5.76
C ASN A 107 -20.03 22.31 6.83
N GLY A 108 -19.21 23.33 6.52
CA GLY A 108 -18.92 24.44 7.42
C GLY A 108 -18.03 24.07 8.62
N GLY A 109 -17.44 22.88 8.64
CA GLY A 109 -16.53 22.41 9.67
C GLY A 109 -15.89 21.07 9.31
N ALA A 110 -14.70 20.79 9.85
CA ALA A 110 -14.01 19.52 9.64
C ALA A 110 -14.53 18.45 10.61
N SER A 111 -15.09 17.36 10.09
CA SER A 111 -15.55 16.22 10.88
C SER A 111 -14.39 15.41 11.47
N LEU A 112 -13.90 15.80 12.65
CA LEU A 112 -12.80 15.10 13.36
C LEU A 112 -13.11 13.63 13.68
N SER A 113 -14.38 13.21 13.63
CA SER A 113 -14.82 11.84 13.85
C SER A 113 -14.31 10.84 12.80
N GLU A 114 -13.98 11.28 11.59
CA GLU A 114 -13.52 10.39 10.52
C GLU A 114 -12.00 10.11 10.56
N ILE A 115 -11.23 10.91 11.31
CA ILE A 115 -9.76 10.82 11.37
C ILE A 115 -9.26 9.41 11.75
N PRO A 116 -9.82 8.71 12.76
CA PRO A 116 -9.36 7.36 13.09
C PRO A 116 -9.50 6.38 11.92
N MET A 117 -10.61 6.46 11.19
CA MET A 117 -10.86 5.59 10.04
C MET A 117 -9.94 5.92 8.86
N MET A 118 -9.68 7.20 8.62
CA MET A 118 -8.74 7.67 7.60
C MET A 118 -7.29 7.23 7.89
N THR A 119 -6.86 7.28 9.15
CA THR A 119 -5.50 6.86 9.55
C THR A 119 -5.29 5.35 9.46
N ALA A 120 -6.33 4.54 9.71
CA ALA A 120 -6.28 3.08 9.58
C ALA A 120 -6.05 2.59 8.13
N VAL A 121 -6.28 3.45 7.14
CA VAL A 121 -6.04 3.15 5.71
C VAL A 121 -4.56 2.92 5.41
N ILE A 122 -3.64 3.69 6.01
CA ILE A 122 -2.21 3.58 5.72
C ILE A 122 -1.66 2.18 6.04
N PRO A 123 -1.77 1.65 7.28
CA PRO A 123 -1.21 0.36 7.62
C PRO A 123 -1.91 -0.79 6.88
N SER A 124 -3.23 -0.70 6.65
CA SER A 124 -3.98 -1.75 5.93
C SER A 124 -3.53 -1.87 4.47
N MET A 125 -3.35 -0.74 3.81
CA MET A 125 -2.84 -0.68 2.44
C MET A 125 -1.36 -1.08 2.37
N TYR A 126 -0.52 -0.64 3.32
CA TYR A 126 0.90 -0.96 3.33
C TYR A 126 1.18 -2.47 3.46
N ILE A 127 0.32 -3.22 4.15
CA ILE A 127 0.41 -4.69 4.21
C ILE A 127 0.39 -5.31 2.81
N ALA A 128 -0.45 -4.78 1.90
CA ALA A 128 -0.47 -5.25 0.52
C ALA A 128 0.88 -4.99 -0.18
N THR A 129 1.49 -3.82 0.00
CA THR A 129 2.83 -3.54 -0.56
C THR A 129 3.91 -4.42 0.03
N ALA A 130 3.84 -4.72 1.33
CA ALA A 130 4.78 -5.63 1.97
C ALA A 130 4.70 -7.02 1.33
N ILE A 131 3.53 -7.50 0.90
CA ILE A 131 3.42 -8.78 0.19
C ILE A 131 3.87 -8.68 -1.28
N ILE A 132 3.64 -7.55 -1.93
CA ILE A 132 3.96 -7.33 -3.35
C ILE A 132 5.47 -7.32 -3.60
N ILE A 133 6.23 -6.60 -2.78
CA ILE A 133 7.67 -6.40 -3.00
C ILE A 133 8.46 -7.73 -3.10
N PRO A 134 8.35 -8.71 -2.19
CA PRO A 134 9.08 -9.98 -2.33
C PRO A 134 8.60 -10.81 -3.53
N LEU A 135 7.29 -10.76 -3.85
CA LEU A 135 6.74 -11.44 -5.02
C LEU A 135 7.28 -10.84 -6.32
N GLN A 136 7.42 -9.52 -6.39
CA GLN A 136 8.04 -8.83 -7.52
C GLN A 136 9.51 -9.21 -7.67
N PHE A 137 10.27 -9.28 -6.59
CA PHE A 137 11.67 -9.69 -6.68
C PHE A 137 11.84 -11.14 -7.15
N LYS A 138 10.93 -12.04 -6.76
CA LYS A 138 11.01 -13.47 -7.11
C LYS A 138 10.46 -13.81 -8.49
N TYR A 139 9.31 -13.26 -8.85
CA TYR A 139 8.56 -13.68 -10.06
C TYR A 139 8.50 -12.59 -11.14
N GLY A 140 8.99 -11.39 -10.85
CA GLY A 140 8.87 -10.22 -11.72
C GLY A 140 7.51 -9.54 -11.60
N ALA A 141 7.41 -8.34 -12.18
CA ALA A 141 6.24 -7.48 -12.02
C ALA A 141 4.91 -8.12 -12.50
N GLU A 142 4.90 -8.77 -13.66
CA GLU A 142 3.65 -9.33 -14.22
C GLU A 142 3.12 -10.51 -13.42
N LYS A 143 3.99 -11.49 -13.11
CA LYS A 143 3.60 -12.68 -12.37
C LYS A 143 3.25 -12.36 -10.92
N SER A 144 3.86 -11.32 -10.33
CA SER A 144 3.51 -10.87 -8.98
C SER A 144 2.07 -10.35 -8.88
N ARG A 145 1.58 -9.64 -9.91
CA ARG A 145 0.20 -9.13 -9.98
C ARG A 145 -0.80 -10.26 -10.15
N LEU A 146 -0.50 -11.23 -11.01
CA LEU A 146 -1.34 -12.42 -11.16
C LEU A 146 -1.41 -13.21 -9.84
N ALA A 147 -0.28 -13.42 -9.17
CA ALA A 147 -0.23 -14.10 -7.87
C ALA A 147 -1.10 -13.38 -6.82
N LEU A 148 -1.08 -12.05 -6.77
CA LEU A 148 -1.96 -11.28 -5.89
C LEU A 148 -3.45 -11.50 -6.19
N PHE A 149 -3.86 -11.40 -7.45
CA PHE A 149 -5.26 -11.64 -7.81
C PHE A 149 -5.69 -13.05 -7.44
N THR A 150 -4.78 -14.01 -7.53
CA THR A 150 -5.04 -15.39 -7.11
C THR A 150 -5.22 -15.45 -5.59
N ILE A 151 -4.34 -14.84 -4.80
CA ILE A 151 -4.42 -14.82 -3.33
C ILE A 151 -5.69 -14.12 -2.85
N PHE A 152 -5.96 -12.90 -3.34
CA PHE A 152 -7.17 -12.15 -2.99
C PHE A 152 -8.44 -12.87 -3.46
N GLY A 153 -8.43 -13.47 -4.64
CA GLY A 153 -9.53 -14.28 -5.14
C GLY A 153 -9.82 -15.49 -4.25
N LEU A 154 -8.77 -16.20 -3.81
CA LEU A 154 -8.90 -17.35 -2.90
C LEU A 154 -9.46 -16.93 -1.54
N ILE A 155 -8.98 -15.82 -0.98
CA ILE A 155 -9.51 -15.25 0.27
C ILE A 155 -10.99 -14.88 0.10
N ALA A 156 -11.35 -14.22 -1.01
CA ALA A 156 -12.74 -13.84 -1.27
C ALA A 156 -13.66 -15.07 -1.39
N VAL A 157 -13.22 -16.12 -2.09
CA VAL A 157 -13.96 -17.39 -2.18
C VAL A 157 -14.09 -18.07 -0.82
N LEU A 158 -13.05 -18.06 0.02
CA LEU A 158 -13.13 -18.63 1.37
C LEU A 158 -14.12 -17.84 2.26
N VAL A 159 -14.10 -16.51 2.20
CA VAL A 159 -14.97 -15.65 3.01
C VAL A 159 -16.44 -15.70 2.53
N LEU A 160 -16.68 -15.69 1.22
CA LEU A 160 -18.04 -15.74 0.66
C LEU A 160 -18.59 -17.15 0.64
N GLY A 161 -17.75 -18.15 0.35
CA GLY A 161 -18.11 -19.56 0.33
C GLY A 161 -18.42 -20.12 1.72
N SER A 162 -17.69 -19.68 2.75
CA SER A 162 -18.00 -20.04 4.14
C SER A 162 -19.37 -19.54 4.60
N LYS A 163 -19.80 -18.34 4.16
CA LYS A 163 -21.16 -17.83 4.40
C LYS A 163 -22.28 -18.70 3.84
N SER A 164 -22.04 -19.44 2.76
CA SER A 164 -23.06 -20.26 2.09
C SER A 164 -23.04 -21.72 2.53
N LEU A 165 -21.87 -22.29 2.85
CA LEU A 165 -21.71 -23.74 3.10
C LEU A 165 -21.54 -24.12 4.58
N LEU A 166 -21.13 -23.22 5.45
CA LEU A 166 -20.73 -23.54 6.83
C LEU A 166 -21.40 -22.59 7.83
N LYS A 167 -22.73 -22.59 7.93
CA LYS A 167 -23.48 -21.72 8.87
C LYS A 167 -23.00 -21.83 10.34
N ASP A 168 -22.48 -22.98 10.76
CA ASP A 168 -22.09 -23.22 12.16
C ASP A 168 -20.62 -22.85 12.49
N SER A 169 -19.72 -22.81 11.50
CA SER A 169 -18.28 -22.54 11.72
C SER A 169 -17.86 -21.06 11.60
N ILE A 170 -18.79 -20.15 11.28
CA ILE A 170 -18.51 -18.70 11.11
C ILE A 170 -18.69 -17.92 12.42
N THR A 171 -19.28 -18.54 13.44
CA THR A 171 -19.48 -17.95 14.76
C THR A 171 -18.19 -17.36 15.36
N PRO A 172 -17.00 -17.99 15.31
CA PRO A 172 -15.78 -17.37 15.84
C PRO A 172 -15.33 -16.14 15.03
N VAL A 173 -15.40 -16.18 13.69
CA VAL A 173 -14.95 -15.07 12.83
C VAL A 173 -15.87 -13.86 12.97
N VAL A 174 -17.18 -14.08 13.01
CA VAL A 174 -18.16 -13.01 13.23
C VAL A 174 -18.02 -12.42 14.63
N ASN A 175 -17.73 -13.25 15.65
CA ASN A 175 -17.52 -12.77 17.00
C ASN A 175 -16.21 -11.97 17.15
N ILE A 176 -15.15 -12.33 16.41
CA ILE A 176 -13.92 -11.53 16.32
C ILE A 176 -14.20 -10.17 15.64
N ILE A 177 -14.99 -10.14 14.57
CA ILE A 177 -15.35 -8.89 13.90
C ILE A 177 -16.19 -7.98 14.82
N ASN A 178 -17.17 -8.56 15.52
CA ASN A 178 -18.03 -7.81 16.45
C ASN A 178 -17.26 -7.30 17.66
N THR A 179 -16.32 -8.08 18.21
CA THR A 179 -15.44 -7.63 19.29
C THR A 179 -14.49 -6.53 18.83
N LEU A 180 -13.97 -6.61 17.60
CA LEU A 180 -13.16 -5.54 17.00
C LEU A 180 -13.96 -4.26 16.75
N GLN A 181 -15.23 -4.35 16.35
CA GLN A 181 -16.11 -3.19 16.16
C GLN A 181 -16.44 -2.45 17.46
N ASN A 182 -16.41 -3.14 18.60
CA ASN A 182 -16.68 -2.57 19.91
C ASN A 182 -15.45 -1.93 20.58
N LEU A 183 -14.25 -2.08 20.00
CA LEU A 183 -13.03 -1.47 20.52
C LEU A 183 -12.92 0.00 20.12
N SER A 184 -12.25 0.80 20.95
CA SER A 184 -11.94 2.18 20.61
C SER A 184 -11.07 2.25 19.34
N GLY A 185 -11.32 3.23 18.47
CA GLY A 185 -10.59 3.38 17.21
C GLY A 185 -9.07 3.49 17.39
N ALA A 186 -8.60 4.06 18.50
CA ALA A 186 -7.18 4.15 18.82
C ALA A 186 -6.52 2.77 19.05
N VAL A 187 -7.23 1.85 19.73
CA VAL A 187 -6.73 0.49 19.98
C VAL A 187 -6.65 -0.30 18.66
N ILE A 188 -7.64 -0.13 17.78
CA ILE A 188 -7.66 -0.78 16.46
C ILE A 188 -6.46 -0.31 15.63
N ILE A 189 -6.16 1.00 15.62
CA ILE A 189 -5.01 1.55 14.91
C ILE A 189 -3.70 0.96 15.46
N LEU A 190 -3.55 0.87 16.79
CA LEU A 190 -2.34 0.33 17.41
C LEU A 190 -2.11 -1.14 17.03
N ILE A 191 -3.18 -1.95 17.03
CA ILE A 191 -3.12 -3.34 16.58
C ILE A 191 -2.73 -3.42 15.10
N LEU A 192 -3.34 -2.59 14.24
CA LEU A 192 -3.02 -2.56 12.81
C LEU A 192 -1.58 -2.16 12.54
N VAL A 193 -1.06 -1.14 13.23
CA VAL A 193 0.32 -0.66 13.06
C VAL A 193 1.32 -1.70 13.53
N THR A 194 1.07 -2.35 14.68
CA THR A 194 1.97 -3.42 15.18
C THR A 194 1.97 -4.62 14.24
N PHE A 195 0.80 -5.06 13.78
CA PHE A 195 0.68 -6.13 12.79
C PHE A 195 1.38 -5.79 11.46
N CYS A 196 1.16 -4.58 10.95
CA CYS A 196 1.82 -4.06 9.76
C CYS A 196 3.36 -4.06 9.91
N GLY A 197 3.86 -3.63 11.07
CA GLY A 197 5.28 -3.69 11.41
C GLY A 197 5.84 -5.11 11.34
N ILE A 198 5.18 -6.08 11.98
CA ILE A 198 5.60 -7.50 11.97
C ILE A 198 5.64 -8.05 10.53
N VAL A 199 4.58 -7.82 9.76
CA VAL A 199 4.50 -8.28 8.35
C VAL A 199 5.60 -7.64 7.51
N SER A 200 5.88 -6.35 7.70
CA SER A 200 6.94 -5.65 6.96
C SER A 200 8.34 -6.20 7.26
N VAL A 201 8.63 -6.56 8.52
CA VAL A 201 9.92 -7.15 8.92
C VAL A 201 10.08 -8.54 8.31
N ILE A 202 9.06 -9.40 8.44
CA ILE A 202 9.08 -10.74 7.84
C ILE A 202 9.30 -10.62 6.33
N SER A 203 8.55 -9.73 5.69
CA SER A 203 8.65 -9.53 4.25
C SER A 203 10.01 -8.97 3.80
N TYR A 204 10.58 -8.06 4.57
CA TYR A 204 11.94 -7.55 4.33
C TYR A 204 12.98 -8.67 4.37
N LEU A 205 12.92 -9.57 5.36
CA LEU A 205 13.84 -10.70 5.47
C LEU A 205 13.76 -11.62 4.25
N PHE A 206 12.55 -11.98 3.81
CA PHE A 206 12.36 -12.77 2.58
C PHE A 206 12.87 -12.02 1.34
N SER A 207 12.58 -10.72 1.23
CA SER A 207 13.00 -9.88 0.10
C SER A 207 14.53 -9.83 -0.03
N VAL A 208 15.23 -9.68 1.10
CA VAL A 208 16.71 -9.70 1.15
C VAL A 208 17.25 -11.07 0.71
N GLN A 209 16.72 -12.16 1.27
CA GLN A 209 17.17 -13.51 0.90
C GLN A 209 16.95 -13.82 -0.58
N ILE A 210 15.83 -13.38 -1.15
CA ILE A 210 15.52 -13.55 -2.57
C ILE A 210 16.54 -12.78 -3.42
N MET A 211 16.80 -11.51 -3.08
CA MET A 211 17.73 -10.67 -3.84
C MET A 211 19.18 -11.13 -3.73
N GLU A 212 19.62 -11.64 -2.57
CA GLU A 212 20.97 -12.19 -2.39
C GLU A 212 21.19 -13.46 -3.22
N LYS A 213 20.17 -14.31 -3.35
CA LYS A 213 20.25 -15.56 -4.13
C LYS A 213 20.00 -15.37 -5.62
N LYS A 214 19.57 -14.18 -6.06
CA LYS A 214 19.27 -13.91 -7.47
C LYS A 214 20.58 -13.71 -8.23
N GLU A 215 20.80 -14.54 -9.25
CA GLU A 215 21.86 -14.33 -10.23
C GLU A 215 21.33 -13.40 -11.34
N PHE A 216 22.16 -12.45 -11.77
CA PHE A 216 21.83 -11.38 -12.73
C PHE A 216 22.77 -11.41 -13.92
#